data_AF-A0A420D610-F1
#
_entry.id   AF-A0A420D610-F1
#
_cell.length_a   1.000
_cell.length_b   1.000
_cell.length_c   1.000
_cell.angle_alpha   90.00
_cell.angle_beta   90.00
_cell.angle_gamma   90.00
#
_symmetry.space_group_name_H-M   'P 1'
#
loop_
_entity.id
_entity.type
_entity.pdbx_description
1 polymer ?
#
loop_
_entity_poly.entity_id
_entity_poly.type
_entity_poly.pdbx_seq_one_letter_code
_entity_poly.pdbx_strand_id
1 'polypeptide(L)'
;MTIQAKAAPGARLLNAADHTLIMIDFQSQMAFATKSIDAVNLRTNAALVANAAKTFNVSTILTTVAEKSFSGPMFDEITSTFPGQAMLDRTSMNTWEDAAVIADVNRIAKKRIVLCGLWTSVCIVGPALSALDQGFEVYVIADACGDVSTEAHDRAMDRMVQAGAQPMTSLQYLLELQRDWARGETYEATTGIAKKLGGAYGLGVTYAKTMFNAAEGH
;
A
#
# COMPACT_ATOMS: atom_id res chain seq x y z
N MET A 1 18.06 21.47 27.79
CA MET A 1 17.56 20.15 28.21
C MET A 1 18.35 19.09 27.46
N THR A 2 18.90 18.09 28.13
CA THR A 2 19.59 16.96 27.49
C THR A 2 18.54 16.02 26.90
N ILE A 3 18.66 15.70 25.62
CA ILE A 3 17.79 14.73 24.95
C ILE A 3 18.19 13.33 25.42
N GLN A 4 17.23 12.51 25.83
CA GLN A 4 17.46 11.11 26.24
C GLN A 4 16.77 10.16 25.27
N ALA A 5 17.52 9.19 24.75
CA ALA A 5 16.97 8.11 23.93
C ALA A 5 16.10 7.16 24.78
N LYS A 6 15.02 6.65 24.18
CA LYS A 6 14.10 5.68 24.79
C LYS A 6 13.86 4.53 23.81
N ALA A 7 13.73 3.30 24.31
CA ALA A 7 13.34 2.14 23.53
C ALA A 7 11.82 2.20 23.23
N ALA A 8 11.46 3.01 22.23
CA ALA A 8 10.08 3.17 21.79
C ALA A 8 10.06 3.42 20.27
N PRO A 9 9.04 2.93 19.55
CA PRO A 9 8.90 3.22 18.13
C PRO A 9 8.69 4.71 17.90
N GLY A 10 9.21 5.22 16.79
CA GLY A 10 8.95 6.59 16.35
C GLY A 10 7.46 6.80 16.08
N ALA A 11 6.96 8.00 16.36
CA ALA A 11 5.54 8.31 16.19
C ALA A 11 5.04 8.16 14.74
N ARG A 12 5.94 8.30 13.75
CA ARG A 12 5.64 8.18 12.32
C ARG A 12 5.64 6.73 11.79
N LEU A 13 5.96 5.75 12.64
CA LEU A 13 5.85 4.36 12.20
C LEU A 13 4.38 3.93 12.18
N LEU A 14 3.96 3.27 11.10
CA LEU A 14 2.61 2.75 10.91
C LEU A 14 2.36 1.50 11.75
N ASN A 15 1.14 1.37 12.27
CA ASN A 15 0.65 0.12 12.84
C ASN A 15 -0.74 -0.20 12.29
N ALA A 16 -1.17 -1.45 12.34
CA ALA A 16 -2.38 -1.86 11.63
C ALA A 16 -3.68 -1.12 12.06
N ALA A 17 -3.71 -0.60 13.29
CA ALA A 17 -4.88 0.07 13.85
C ALA A 17 -4.95 1.58 13.51
N ASP A 18 -3.87 2.21 13.03
CA ASP A 18 -3.80 3.68 12.98
C ASP A 18 -4.04 4.31 11.59
N HIS A 19 -4.07 3.51 10.53
CA HIS A 19 -4.28 3.99 9.17
C HIS A 19 -5.34 3.23 8.38
N THR A 20 -5.88 3.91 7.37
CA THR A 20 -6.68 3.33 6.30
C THR A 20 -5.80 3.14 5.07
N LEU A 21 -5.75 1.94 4.51
CA LEU A 21 -5.16 1.68 3.20
C LEU A 21 -6.21 1.94 2.13
N ILE A 22 -5.86 2.70 1.09
CA ILE A 22 -6.69 2.87 -0.11
C ILE A 22 -5.90 2.35 -1.30
N MET A 23 -6.38 1.26 -1.90
CA MET A 23 -5.81 0.67 -3.10
C MET A 23 -6.58 1.18 -4.32
N ILE A 24 -5.92 2.01 -5.12
CA ILE A 24 -6.56 2.85 -6.12
C ILE A 24 -6.31 2.30 -7.52
N ASP A 25 -7.39 1.85 -8.15
CA ASP A 25 -7.49 1.71 -9.60
C ASP A 25 -6.40 0.82 -10.22
N PHE A 26 -6.06 -0.29 -9.56
CA PHE A 26 -5.19 -1.35 -10.08
C PHE A 26 -5.87 -2.14 -11.21
N GLN A 27 -6.18 -1.46 -12.30
CA GLN A 27 -7.00 -1.99 -13.39
C GLN A 27 -6.15 -2.24 -14.65
N SER A 28 -6.53 -3.26 -15.42
CA SER A 28 -5.77 -3.75 -16.58
C SER A 28 -5.40 -2.66 -17.59
N GLN A 29 -6.36 -1.83 -17.99
CA GLN A 29 -6.12 -0.79 -19.00
C GLN A 29 -5.12 0.26 -18.51
N MET A 30 -5.16 0.59 -17.22
CA MET A 30 -4.24 1.55 -16.60
C MET A 30 -2.82 0.97 -16.53
N ALA A 31 -2.71 -0.33 -16.29
CA ALA A 31 -1.42 -1.02 -16.28
C ALA A 31 -0.72 -1.00 -17.65
N PHE A 32 -1.46 -1.08 -18.77
CA PHE A 32 -0.87 -1.20 -20.10
C PHE A 32 -0.01 -0.01 -20.54
N ALA A 33 -0.42 1.20 -20.16
CA ALA A 33 0.35 2.40 -20.46
C ALA A 33 1.46 2.69 -19.43
N THR A 34 1.52 1.94 -18.33
CA THR A 34 2.54 2.13 -17.28
C THR A 34 3.92 1.74 -17.79
N LYS A 35 4.92 2.61 -17.57
CA LYS A 35 6.32 2.43 -17.97
C LYS A 35 7.34 2.77 -16.88
N SER A 36 6.94 3.39 -15.77
CA SER A 36 7.84 3.67 -14.64
C SER A 36 8.24 2.42 -13.85
N ILE A 37 7.45 1.35 -13.97
CA ILE A 37 7.64 0.03 -13.35
C ILE A 37 7.10 -1.02 -14.32
N ASP A 38 7.70 -2.20 -14.39
CA ASP A 38 7.15 -3.30 -15.18
C ASP A 38 5.89 -3.89 -14.53
N ALA A 39 5.00 -4.41 -15.36
CA ALA A 39 3.70 -4.91 -14.91
C ALA A 39 3.80 -6.12 -13.96
N VAL A 40 4.88 -6.91 -14.02
CA VAL A 40 5.05 -8.07 -13.14
C VAL A 40 5.39 -7.61 -11.73
N ASN A 41 6.35 -6.70 -11.59
CA ASN A 41 6.71 -6.12 -10.30
C ASN A 41 5.55 -5.31 -9.72
N LEU A 42 4.86 -4.51 -10.54
CA LEU A 42 3.68 -3.76 -10.08
C LEU A 42 2.61 -4.68 -9.48
N ARG A 43 2.24 -5.76 -10.18
CA ARG A 43 1.26 -6.74 -9.68
C ARG A 43 1.74 -7.44 -8.42
N THR A 44 3.03 -7.80 -8.36
CA THR A 44 3.64 -8.45 -7.19
C THR A 44 3.62 -7.54 -5.97
N ASN A 45 3.98 -6.26 -6.14
CA ASN A 45 4.00 -5.28 -5.05
C ASN A 45 2.58 -4.96 -4.57
N ALA A 46 1.62 -4.82 -5.49
CA ALA A 46 0.20 -4.66 -5.12
C ALA A 46 -0.33 -5.88 -4.35
N ALA A 47 0.01 -7.09 -4.78
CA ALA A 47 -0.34 -8.33 -4.08
C ALA A 47 0.26 -8.37 -2.67
N LEU A 48 1.53 -7.95 -2.53
CA LEU A 48 2.25 -7.91 -1.26
C LEU A 48 1.55 -6.97 -0.27
N VAL A 49 1.17 -5.78 -0.73
CA VAL A 49 0.41 -4.79 0.06
C VAL A 49 -0.95 -5.35 0.48
N ALA A 50 -1.72 -5.92 -0.45
CA ALA A 50 -3.02 -6.51 -0.17
C ALA A 50 -2.93 -7.62 0.90
N ASN A 51 -1.97 -8.53 0.76
CA ASN A 51 -1.76 -9.64 1.70
C ASN A 51 -1.29 -9.16 3.08
N ALA A 52 -0.44 -8.13 3.13
CA ALA A 52 -0.04 -7.49 4.38
C ALA A 52 -1.27 -6.88 5.08
N ALA A 53 -2.05 -6.07 4.36
CA ALA A 53 -3.23 -5.42 4.89
C ALA A 53 -4.26 -6.44 5.44
N LYS A 54 -4.52 -7.52 4.69
CA LYS A 54 -5.41 -8.60 5.12
C LYS A 54 -4.90 -9.30 6.38
N THR A 55 -3.61 -9.65 6.43
CA THR A 55 -3.01 -10.40 7.54
C THR A 55 -3.02 -9.61 8.84
N PHE A 56 -2.75 -8.31 8.75
CA PHE A 56 -2.70 -7.43 9.92
C PHE A 56 -4.05 -6.78 10.24
N ASN A 57 -5.12 -7.12 9.52
CA ASN A 57 -6.46 -6.53 9.67
C ASN A 57 -6.49 -5.00 9.50
N VAL A 58 -5.72 -4.49 8.54
CA VAL A 58 -5.74 -3.07 8.16
C VAL A 58 -7.07 -2.75 7.48
N SER A 59 -7.69 -1.64 7.90
CA SER A 59 -8.88 -1.11 7.25
C SER A 59 -8.54 -0.70 5.81
N THR A 60 -9.15 -1.38 4.84
CA THR A 60 -8.77 -1.26 3.42
C THR A 60 -9.97 -0.85 2.58
N ILE A 61 -9.81 0.17 1.74
CA ILE A 61 -10.77 0.60 0.72
C ILE A 61 -10.19 0.23 -0.65
N LEU A 62 -11.04 -0.35 -1.51
CA LEU A 62 -10.70 -0.67 -2.89
C LEU A 62 -11.49 0.26 -3.81
N THR A 63 -10.82 0.93 -4.75
CA THR A 63 -11.49 1.77 -5.74
C THR A 63 -11.16 1.35 -7.16
N THR A 64 -12.10 1.62 -8.06
CA THR A 64 -11.91 1.53 -9.50
C THR A 64 -12.41 2.81 -10.14
N VAL A 65 -11.91 3.12 -11.33
CA VAL A 65 -12.42 4.22 -12.15
C VAL A 65 -12.90 3.66 -13.49
N ALA A 66 -14.15 3.97 -13.87
CA ALA A 66 -14.74 3.56 -15.13
C ALA A 66 -14.57 2.05 -15.42
N GLU A 67 -14.75 1.19 -14.42
CA GLU A 67 -14.45 -0.25 -14.49
C GLU A 67 -15.13 -0.92 -15.68
N LYS A 68 -16.44 -0.67 -15.83
CA LYS A 68 -17.27 -1.35 -16.83
C LYS A 68 -17.22 -0.73 -18.22
N SER A 69 -16.63 0.45 -18.37
CA SER A 69 -16.66 1.23 -19.62
C SER A 69 -15.30 1.46 -20.26
N PHE A 70 -14.21 1.51 -19.48
CA PHE A 70 -12.89 1.84 -20.00
C PHE A 70 -11.75 1.07 -19.34
N SER A 71 -11.68 1.08 -18.01
CA SER A 71 -10.45 0.68 -17.31
C SER A 71 -10.33 -0.83 -17.08
N GLY A 72 -11.46 -1.54 -17.09
CA GLY A 72 -11.50 -2.99 -16.85
C GLY A 72 -11.41 -3.36 -15.37
N PRO A 73 -11.36 -4.66 -15.05
CA PRO A 73 -11.38 -5.14 -13.67
C PRO A 73 -10.08 -4.81 -12.91
N MET A 74 -10.18 -4.75 -11.59
CA MET A 74 -9.01 -4.73 -10.69
C MET A 74 -8.22 -6.05 -10.78
N PHE A 75 -6.92 -6.00 -10.56
CA PHE A 75 -6.06 -7.18 -10.54
C PHE A 75 -6.56 -8.28 -9.59
N ASP A 76 -6.58 -9.51 -10.08
CA ASP A 76 -6.99 -10.70 -9.32
C ASP A 76 -6.13 -10.93 -8.07
N GLU A 77 -4.86 -10.54 -8.12
CA GLU A 77 -3.94 -10.57 -6.98
C GLU A 77 -4.48 -9.81 -5.75
N ILE A 78 -5.28 -8.76 -5.97
CA ILE A 78 -5.89 -7.95 -4.92
C ILE A 78 -7.26 -8.52 -4.56
N THR A 79 -8.12 -8.74 -5.54
CA THR A 79 -9.51 -9.17 -5.29
C THR A 79 -9.60 -10.54 -4.65
N SER A 80 -8.70 -11.46 -4.97
CA SER A 80 -8.61 -12.79 -4.33
C SER A 80 -8.21 -12.72 -2.84
N THR A 81 -7.51 -11.65 -2.44
CA THR A 81 -7.15 -11.39 -1.03
C THR A 81 -8.35 -10.86 -0.22
N PHE A 82 -9.30 -10.20 -0.89
CA PHE A 82 -10.50 -9.61 -0.31
C PHE A 82 -11.78 -10.13 -0.97
N PRO A 83 -12.07 -11.44 -0.88
CA PRO A 83 -13.19 -12.06 -1.60
C PRO A 83 -14.52 -11.42 -1.19
N GLY A 84 -15.27 -10.92 -2.18
CA GLY A 84 -16.58 -10.31 -2.00
C GLY A 84 -16.55 -8.89 -1.40
N GLN A 85 -15.38 -8.30 -1.17
CA GLN A 85 -15.28 -6.91 -0.75
C GLN A 85 -15.75 -5.99 -1.88
N ALA A 86 -16.65 -5.05 -1.56
CA ALA A 86 -17.13 -4.08 -2.53
C ALA A 86 -15.98 -3.15 -2.97
N MET A 87 -15.93 -2.87 -4.28
CA MET A 87 -15.09 -1.82 -4.85
C MET A 87 -15.95 -0.59 -5.12
N LEU A 88 -15.43 0.58 -4.80
CA LEU A 88 -16.07 1.85 -5.08
C LEU A 88 -15.69 2.28 -6.51
N ASP A 89 -16.56 1.96 -7.47
CA ASP A 89 -16.39 2.37 -8.87
C ASP A 89 -16.86 3.80 -9.09
N ARG A 90 -15.99 4.62 -9.67
CA ARG A 90 -16.21 6.06 -9.83
C ARG A 90 -15.87 6.55 -11.24
N THR A 91 -16.19 7.80 -11.51
CA THR A 91 -15.80 8.49 -12.77
C THR A 91 -14.73 9.56 -12.55
N SER A 92 -14.60 10.09 -11.33
CA SER A 92 -13.55 11.04 -10.99
C SER A 92 -12.19 10.36 -11.04
N MET A 93 -11.13 11.11 -11.37
CA MET A 93 -9.75 10.61 -11.23
C MET A 93 -9.23 10.83 -9.80
N ASN A 94 -9.62 11.91 -9.14
CA ASN A 94 -9.29 12.14 -7.73
C ASN A 94 -10.24 11.36 -6.81
N THR A 95 -9.73 10.34 -6.12
CA THR A 95 -10.54 9.46 -5.25
C THR A 95 -11.16 10.21 -4.09
N TRP A 96 -10.54 11.33 -3.70
CA TRP A 96 -11.02 12.17 -2.61
C TRP A 96 -12.20 13.07 -3.01
N GLU A 97 -12.55 13.13 -4.29
CA GLU A 97 -13.74 13.83 -4.79
C GLU A 97 -14.97 12.92 -4.89
N ASP A 98 -14.82 11.62 -4.61
CA ASP A 98 -15.94 10.67 -4.59
C ASP A 98 -16.58 10.61 -3.19
N ALA A 99 -17.88 10.94 -3.12
CA ALA A 99 -18.60 11.02 -1.84
C ALA A 99 -18.71 9.67 -1.11
N ALA A 100 -18.78 8.55 -1.84
CA ALA A 100 -18.87 7.23 -1.21
C ALA A 100 -17.52 6.82 -0.60
N VAL A 101 -16.41 7.14 -1.27
CA VAL A 101 -15.06 6.94 -0.71
C VAL A 101 -14.89 7.76 0.57
N ILE A 102 -15.26 9.05 0.54
CA ILE A 102 -15.15 9.91 1.72
C ILE A 102 -16.05 9.44 2.86
N ALA A 103 -17.25 8.94 2.57
CA ALA A 103 -18.11 8.34 3.58
C ALA A 103 -17.43 7.14 4.27
N ASP A 104 -16.75 6.28 3.52
CA ASP A 104 -16.01 5.14 4.08
C ASP A 104 -14.76 5.57 4.86
N VAL A 105 -14.00 6.55 4.37
CA VAL A 105 -12.86 7.13 5.12
C VAL A 105 -13.32 7.67 6.47
N ASN A 106 -14.41 8.44 6.49
CA ASN A 106 -14.97 9.01 7.72
C ASN A 106 -15.54 7.94 8.65
N ARG A 107 -16.18 6.89 8.11
CA ARG A 107 -16.69 5.75 8.88
C ARG A 107 -15.56 4.97 9.55
N ILE A 108 -14.41 4.81 8.88
CA ILE A 108 -13.24 4.13 9.43
C ILE A 108 -12.55 5.01 10.49
N ALA A 109 -12.64 6.34 10.36
CA ALA A 109 -12.24 7.32 11.37
C ALA A 109 -10.76 7.26 11.82
N LYS A 110 -9.86 6.96 10.88
CA LYS A 110 -8.40 6.95 11.11
C LYS A 110 -7.75 8.21 10.55
N LYS A 111 -6.76 8.73 11.27
CA LYS A 111 -6.06 9.99 10.91
C LYS A 111 -5.01 9.83 9.81
N ARG A 112 -4.59 8.59 9.55
CA ARG A 112 -3.54 8.27 8.58
C ARG A 112 -4.14 7.59 7.37
N ILE A 113 -3.69 8.00 6.19
CA ILE A 113 -4.05 7.40 4.91
C ILE A 113 -2.79 6.84 4.27
N VAL A 114 -2.85 5.58 3.85
CA VAL A 114 -1.81 4.94 3.05
C VAL A 114 -2.37 4.72 1.65
N LEU A 115 -1.64 5.19 0.64
CA LEU A 115 -2.06 5.15 -0.76
C LEU A 115 -1.13 4.27 -1.59
N CYS A 116 -1.72 3.49 -2.50
CA CYS A 116 -1.00 2.83 -3.59
C CYS A 116 -1.94 2.63 -4.78
N GLY A 117 -1.42 2.63 -6.01
CA GLY A 117 -2.26 2.48 -7.19
C GLY A 117 -1.74 3.15 -8.45
N LEU A 118 -2.63 3.26 -9.43
CA LEU A 118 -2.31 3.79 -10.77
C LEU A 118 -3.23 4.97 -11.10
N TRP A 119 -2.78 6.02 -11.80
CA TRP A 119 -1.38 6.43 -11.99
C TRP A 119 -0.93 7.39 -10.91
N THR A 120 0.38 7.39 -10.66
CA THR A 120 1.02 8.17 -9.60
C THR A 120 0.69 9.66 -9.73
N SER A 121 0.84 10.22 -10.94
CA SER A 121 0.62 11.61 -11.32
C SER A 121 -0.85 12.01 -11.47
N VAL A 122 -1.78 11.07 -11.32
CA VAL A 122 -3.22 11.32 -11.50
C VAL A 122 -4.00 10.86 -10.28
N CYS A 123 -4.20 9.54 -10.13
CA CYS A 123 -5.12 8.98 -9.14
C CYS A 123 -4.49 8.83 -7.76
N ILE A 124 -3.17 9.02 -7.61
CA ILE A 124 -2.49 9.04 -6.31
C ILE A 124 -2.23 10.46 -5.83
N VAL A 125 -1.67 11.33 -6.69
CA VAL A 125 -1.36 12.72 -6.31
C VAL A 125 -2.60 13.51 -5.90
N GLY A 126 -3.75 13.33 -6.59
CA GLY A 126 -5.01 13.99 -6.26
C GLY A 126 -5.44 13.74 -4.81
N PRO A 127 -5.74 12.48 -4.44
CA PRO A 127 -6.18 12.19 -3.09
C PRO A 127 -5.12 12.41 -2.02
N ALA A 128 -3.82 12.25 -2.34
CA ALA A 128 -2.75 12.58 -1.41
C ALA A 128 -2.79 14.06 -1.00
N LEU A 129 -2.86 14.97 -1.97
CA LEU A 129 -2.91 16.41 -1.70
C LEU A 129 -4.22 16.81 -1.01
N SER A 130 -5.36 16.27 -1.46
CA SER A 130 -6.65 16.56 -0.83
C SER A 130 -6.71 16.09 0.63
N ALA A 131 -6.16 14.92 0.94
CA ALA A 131 -6.09 14.41 2.31
C ALA A 131 -5.14 15.25 3.19
N LEU A 132 -3.96 15.62 2.66
CA LEU A 132 -3.00 16.49 3.36
C LEU A 132 -3.61 17.86 3.70
N ASP A 133 -4.28 18.51 2.74
CA ASP A 133 -4.96 19.80 2.93
C ASP A 133 -6.07 19.72 4.00
N GLN A 134 -6.64 18.54 4.20
CA GLN A 134 -7.67 18.26 5.21
C GLN A 134 -7.08 17.75 6.54
N GLY A 135 -5.76 17.77 6.69
CA GLY A 135 -5.06 17.47 7.94
C GLY A 135 -4.83 15.98 8.23
N PHE A 136 -4.99 15.11 7.23
CA PHE A 136 -4.58 13.71 7.35
C PHE A 136 -3.06 13.57 7.21
N GLU A 137 -2.48 12.56 7.86
CA GLU A 137 -1.10 12.14 7.57
C GLU A 137 -1.13 11.16 6.40
N VAL A 138 -0.36 11.43 5.34
CA VAL A 138 -0.38 10.61 4.13
C VAL A 138 0.95 9.87 3.95
N TYR A 139 0.83 8.57 3.68
CA TYR A 139 1.93 7.70 3.25
C TYR A 139 1.62 7.16 1.85
N VAL A 140 2.65 6.98 1.04
CA VAL A 140 2.50 6.46 -0.33
C VAL A 140 3.44 5.28 -0.53
N ILE A 141 2.91 4.12 -0.89
CA ILE A 141 3.70 2.92 -1.18
C ILE A 141 4.17 3.01 -2.63
N ALA A 142 5.31 3.68 -2.84
CA ALA A 142 5.76 4.18 -4.13
C ALA A 142 6.06 3.06 -5.15
N ASP A 143 6.62 1.94 -4.71
CA ASP A 143 6.90 0.77 -5.57
C ASP A 143 5.65 -0.06 -5.90
N ALA A 144 4.52 0.19 -5.22
CA ALA A 144 3.19 -0.29 -5.60
C ALA A 144 2.42 0.76 -6.41
N CYS A 145 3.07 1.85 -6.83
CA CYS A 145 2.54 2.84 -7.74
C CYS A 145 3.25 2.76 -9.10
N GLY A 146 2.60 3.28 -10.13
CA GLY A 146 3.16 3.34 -11.48
C GLY A 146 2.63 4.51 -12.28
N ASP A 147 3.33 4.87 -13.35
CA ASP A 147 2.97 5.94 -14.25
C ASP A 147 3.44 5.67 -15.70
N VAL A 148 2.98 6.49 -16.63
CA VAL A 148 3.26 6.37 -18.07
C VAL A 148 4.72 6.62 -18.44
N SER A 149 5.50 7.20 -17.53
CA SER A 149 6.95 7.34 -17.62
C SER A 149 7.56 7.48 -16.23
N THR A 150 8.86 7.18 -16.09
CA THR A 150 9.61 7.45 -14.85
C THR A 150 9.56 8.92 -14.48
N GLU A 151 9.67 9.83 -15.45
CA GLU A 151 9.56 11.28 -15.21
C GLU A 151 8.21 11.65 -14.58
N ALA A 152 7.09 11.13 -15.10
CA ALA A 152 5.76 11.41 -14.54
C ALA A 152 5.61 10.88 -13.12
N HIS A 153 6.09 9.65 -12.86
CA HIS A 153 6.11 9.06 -11.53
C HIS A 153 6.93 9.90 -10.55
N ASP A 154 8.17 10.22 -10.90
CA ASP A 154 9.11 10.92 -10.01
C ASP A 154 8.63 12.34 -9.70
N ARG A 155 8.14 13.09 -10.69
CA ARG A 155 7.62 14.46 -10.45
C ARG A 155 6.36 14.45 -9.60
N ALA A 156 5.51 13.44 -9.75
CA ALA A 156 4.34 13.27 -8.89
C ALA A 156 4.74 12.94 -7.44
N MET A 157 5.71 12.03 -7.26
CA MET A 157 6.27 11.71 -5.94
C MET A 157 6.92 12.94 -5.29
N ASP A 158 7.75 13.69 -6.02
CA ASP A 158 8.37 14.93 -5.54
C ASP A 158 7.32 15.93 -5.08
N ARG A 159 6.25 16.11 -5.88
CA ARG A 159 5.14 17.02 -5.53
C ARG A 159 4.44 16.59 -4.24
N MET A 160 4.18 15.30 -4.04
CA MET A 160 3.57 14.79 -2.82
C MET A 160 4.50 14.93 -1.60
N VAL A 161 5.79 14.64 -1.77
CA VAL A 161 6.81 14.78 -0.71
C VAL A 161 6.92 16.24 -0.27
N GLN A 162 6.97 17.18 -1.22
CA GLN A 162 7.01 18.62 -0.93
C GLN A 162 5.76 19.10 -0.16
N ALA A 163 4.61 18.46 -0.38
CA ALA A 163 3.38 18.73 0.36
C ALA A 163 3.33 18.03 1.74
N GLY A 164 4.26 17.12 2.04
CA GLY A 164 4.39 16.46 3.35
C GLY A 164 4.07 14.96 3.37
N ALA A 165 3.72 14.35 2.24
CA ALA A 165 3.52 12.90 2.16
C ALA A 165 4.82 12.12 2.45
N GLN A 166 4.68 10.93 3.03
CA GLN A 166 5.81 10.05 3.38
C GLN A 166 5.88 8.85 2.42
N PRO A 167 6.85 8.79 1.50
CA PRO A 167 7.01 7.63 0.64
C PRO A 167 7.55 6.42 1.42
N MET A 168 7.09 5.23 1.07
CA MET A 168 7.58 3.94 1.56
C MET A 168 7.49 2.87 0.46
N THR A 169 7.97 1.67 0.73
CA THR A 169 7.90 0.53 -0.21
C THR A 169 7.03 -0.61 0.32
N SER A 170 6.59 -1.50 -0.57
CA SER A 170 5.66 -2.59 -0.31
C SER A 170 6.21 -3.60 0.69
N LEU A 171 7.48 -4.00 0.53
CA LEU A 171 8.15 -4.87 1.51
C LEU A 171 8.39 -4.15 2.83
N GLN A 172 8.77 -2.87 2.80
CA GLN A 172 8.88 -2.08 4.02
C GLN A 172 7.54 -2.03 4.75
N TYR A 173 6.42 -1.83 4.05
CA TYR A 173 5.09 -1.79 4.65
C TYR A 173 4.75 -3.09 5.39
N LEU A 174 4.98 -4.26 4.77
CA LEU A 174 4.81 -5.56 5.44
C LEU A 174 5.66 -5.65 6.72
N LEU A 175 6.95 -5.30 6.64
CA LEU A 175 7.87 -5.41 7.76
C LEU A 175 7.61 -4.37 8.85
N GLU A 176 7.09 -3.20 8.50
CA GLU A 176 6.71 -2.14 9.43
C GLU A 176 5.41 -2.46 10.19
N LEU A 177 4.54 -3.31 9.63
CA LEU A 177 3.40 -3.87 10.36
C LEU A 177 3.85 -4.98 11.33
N GLN A 178 4.77 -5.86 10.91
CA GLN A 178 5.36 -6.89 11.78
C GLN A 178 6.15 -6.25 12.93
N ARG A 179 7.06 -5.31 12.62
CA ARG A 179 8.03 -4.61 13.48
C ARG A 179 9.04 -5.44 14.25
N ASP A 180 8.61 -6.55 14.81
CA ASP A 180 9.34 -7.32 15.80
C ASP A 180 9.16 -8.82 15.52
N TRP A 181 10.28 -9.54 15.37
CA TRP A 181 10.27 -10.96 15.08
C TRP A 181 9.80 -11.81 16.27
N ALA A 182 9.87 -11.27 17.49
CA ALA A 182 9.30 -11.91 18.67
C ALA A 182 7.76 -11.92 18.67
N ARG A 183 7.10 -11.17 17.77
CA ARG A 183 5.63 -11.25 17.59
C ARG A 183 5.26 -12.51 16.82
N GLY A 184 5.22 -13.63 17.54
CA GLY A 184 4.95 -14.97 17.01
C GLY A 184 3.59 -15.11 16.33
N GLU A 185 2.56 -14.38 16.78
CA GLU A 185 1.20 -14.45 16.23
C GLU A 185 1.15 -14.13 14.71
N THR A 186 2.00 -13.22 14.25
CA THR A 186 2.06 -12.78 12.84
C THR A 186 3.33 -13.22 12.12
N TYR A 187 4.25 -13.92 12.81
CA TYR A 187 5.56 -14.32 12.26
C TYR A 187 5.44 -15.24 11.04
N GLU A 188 4.71 -16.36 11.17
CA GLU A 188 4.58 -17.34 10.08
C GLU A 188 3.79 -16.77 8.89
N ALA A 189 2.77 -15.93 9.17
CA ALA A 189 2.03 -15.25 8.12
C ALA A 189 2.93 -14.25 7.36
N THR A 190 3.69 -13.42 8.07
CA THR A 190 4.62 -12.45 7.48
C THR A 190 5.70 -13.12 6.65
N THR A 191 6.36 -14.14 7.19
CA THR A 191 7.40 -14.89 6.47
C THR A 191 6.81 -15.68 5.30
N GLY A 192 5.60 -16.22 5.44
CA GLY A 192 4.86 -16.89 4.37
C GLY A 192 4.55 -15.97 3.18
N ILE A 193 4.12 -14.74 3.46
CA ILE A 193 3.92 -13.70 2.44
C ILE A 193 5.25 -13.34 1.78
N ALA A 194 6.27 -13.05 2.58
CA ALA A 194 7.59 -12.66 2.08
C ALA A 194 8.18 -13.72 1.14
N LYS A 195 8.05 -15.02 1.45
CA LYS A 195 8.50 -16.11 0.56
C LYS A 195 7.83 -16.10 -0.80
N LYS A 196 6.54 -15.73 -0.86
CA LYS A 196 5.76 -15.75 -2.10
C LYS A 196 5.94 -14.47 -2.93
N LEU A 197 5.99 -13.32 -2.25
CA LEU A 197 5.83 -12.00 -2.88
C LEU A 197 6.97 -11.02 -2.55
N GLY A 198 7.88 -11.36 -1.65
CA GLY A 198 8.98 -10.49 -1.19
C GLY A 198 10.24 -10.55 -2.06
N GLY A 199 10.17 -11.11 -3.28
CA GLY A 199 11.29 -11.20 -4.20
C GLY A 199 12.55 -11.84 -3.59
N ALA A 200 13.70 -11.18 -3.73
CA ALA A 200 14.97 -11.67 -3.21
C ALA A 200 14.99 -11.84 -1.68
N TYR A 201 14.24 -11.01 -0.95
CA TYR A 201 14.10 -11.19 0.50
C TYR A 201 13.38 -12.51 0.82
N GLY A 202 12.33 -12.84 0.06
CA GLY A 202 11.63 -14.13 0.16
C GLY A 202 12.51 -15.35 -0.09
N LEU A 203 13.45 -15.25 -1.05
CA LEU A 203 14.47 -16.27 -1.27
C LEU A 203 15.34 -16.47 -0.03
N GLY A 204 15.75 -15.38 0.61
CA GLY A 204 16.50 -15.43 1.88
C GLY A 204 15.73 -16.12 3.00
N VAL A 205 14.44 -15.80 3.18
CA VAL A 205 13.58 -16.46 4.18
C VAL A 205 13.43 -17.97 3.88
N THR A 206 13.31 -18.33 2.61
CA THR A 206 13.25 -19.75 2.19
C THR A 206 14.56 -20.47 2.49
N TYR A 207 15.69 -19.87 2.11
CA TYR A 207 17.01 -20.39 2.38
C TYR A 207 17.23 -20.61 3.89
N ALA A 208 16.95 -19.60 4.72
CA ALA A 208 17.16 -19.68 6.16
C ALA A 208 16.31 -20.78 6.82
N LYS A 209 15.03 -20.89 6.44
CA LYS A 209 14.15 -21.93 6.99
C LYS A 209 14.57 -23.33 6.53
N THR A 210 14.96 -23.49 5.27
CA THR A 210 15.36 -24.80 4.72
C THR A 210 16.71 -25.26 5.25
N MET A 211 17.71 -24.38 5.32
CA MET A 211 19.08 -24.75 5.69
C MET A 211 19.30 -24.84 7.20
N PHE A 212 18.61 -24.02 7.98
CA PHE A 212 18.90 -23.86 9.41
C PHE A 212 17.69 -24.10 10.30
N ASN A 213 16.52 -24.45 9.74
CA ASN A 213 15.24 -24.47 10.47
C ASN A 213 15.03 -23.17 11.27
N ALA A 214 15.44 -22.04 10.68
CA ALA A 214 15.42 -20.75 11.37
C ALA A 214 14.00 -20.37 11.78
N ALA A 215 13.85 -20.02 13.06
CA ALA A 215 12.63 -19.51 13.67
C ALA A 215 13.02 -18.52 14.80
N GLU A 216 12.15 -17.54 15.05
CA GLU A 216 12.29 -16.58 16.16
C GLU A 216 11.24 -16.89 17.23
N GLY A 217 11.60 -16.72 18.51
CA GLY A 217 10.67 -16.89 19.63
C GLY A 217 10.47 -18.34 20.15
N HIS A 218 11.51 -19.17 20.12
CA HIS A 218 11.57 -20.43 20.88
C HIS A 218 12.20 -20.25 22.25
#